data_AF-A0ABD1XPM6-F1
#
_entry.id   AF-A0ABD1XPM6-F1
#
_cell.length_a   1.000
_cell.length_b   1.000
_cell.length_c   1.000
_cell.angle_alpha   90.00
_cell.angle_beta   90.00
_cell.angle_gamma   90.00
#
_symmetry.space_group_name_H-M   'P 1'
#
loop_
_entity.id
_entity.type
_entity.pdbx_description
1 polymer ?
#
loop_
_entity_poly.entity_id
_entity_poly.type
_entity_poly.pdbx_seq_one_letter_code
_entity_poly.pdbx_strand_id
1 'polypeptide(L)'
;MARVLMQLLNRRTWKVNSKLPSKLASMQSPKMIELKVPMCCECCEENVREELIVLEGVKEISIDMNVQKVVVVSHYDAKLEPSVVLDAVKKVKHRAELWRKQSQNHLSTSMPVKIE
;
A
#
# COMPACT_ATOMS: atom_id res chain seq x y z
N MET A 1 -65.65 -16.94 -16.13
CA MET A 1 -65.03 -18.22 -16.50
C MET A 1 -63.74 -17.89 -17.24
N ALA A 2 -62.51 -18.17 -16.80
CA ALA A 2 -61.93 -19.06 -15.80
C ALA A 2 -60.79 -18.30 -15.08
N ARG A 3 -60.76 -18.26 -13.74
CA ARG A 3 -59.97 -19.14 -12.86
C ARG A 3 -58.54 -19.40 -13.33
N VAL A 4 -57.63 -18.58 -12.79
CA VAL A 4 -56.35 -18.94 -12.17
C VAL A 4 -55.50 -20.00 -12.89
N LEU A 5 -54.40 -19.54 -13.50
CA LEU A 5 -53.17 -20.32 -13.53
C LEU A 5 -52.08 -19.51 -12.82
N MET A 6 -51.80 -19.87 -11.57
CA MET A 6 -50.53 -19.57 -10.94
C MET A 6 -49.40 -20.16 -11.81
N GLN A 7 -48.32 -19.42 -12.02
CA GLN A 7 -47.04 -19.76 -11.39
C GLN A 7 -45.97 -18.71 -11.69
N LEU A 8 -45.37 -18.28 -10.59
CA LEU A 8 -44.19 -17.46 -10.43
C LEU A 8 -43.02 -18.02 -11.25
N LEU A 9 -42.60 -17.32 -12.30
CA LEU A 9 -41.25 -17.43 -12.83
C LEU A 9 -40.48 -16.17 -12.43
N ASN A 10 -39.99 -16.25 -11.19
CA ASN A 10 -38.61 -15.94 -10.84
C ASN A 10 -38.06 -14.58 -11.33
N ARG A 11 -37.95 -13.65 -10.37
CA ARG A 11 -36.79 -12.79 -10.14
C ARG A 11 -36.10 -12.35 -11.44
N ARG A 12 -36.56 -11.26 -12.05
CA ARG A 12 -35.76 -10.54 -13.05
C ARG A 12 -34.43 -10.20 -12.41
N THR A 13 -33.45 -10.95 -12.88
CA THR A 13 -32.08 -11.00 -12.45
C THR A 13 -31.47 -9.62 -12.62
N TRP A 14 -30.94 -9.11 -11.49
CA TRP A 14 -29.76 -8.26 -11.39
C TRP A 14 -29.06 -8.05 -12.75
N LYS A 15 -29.41 -6.96 -13.43
CA LYS A 15 -28.66 -6.47 -14.59
C LYS A 15 -27.49 -5.66 -14.04
N VAL A 16 -26.48 -6.39 -13.59
CA VAL A 16 -25.15 -5.81 -13.44
C VAL A 16 -24.38 -6.42 -14.58
N ASN A 17 -23.90 -5.54 -15.44
CA ASN A 17 -23.06 -5.89 -16.57
C ASN A 17 -21.74 -6.43 -16.01
N SER A 18 -21.78 -7.67 -15.51
CA SER A 18 -20.68 -8.39 -14.90
C SER A 18 -19.85 -9.11 -15.96
N LYS A 19 -19.66 -8.49 -17.13
CA LYS A 19 -18.54 -8.84 -18.01
C LYS A 19 -17.29 -8.12 -17.51
N LEU A 20 -16.84 -8.50 -16.31
CA LEU A 20 -15.42 -8.47 -16.01
C LEU A 20 -14.97 -9.93 -15.97
N PRO A 21 -14.10 -10.37 -16.89
CA PRO A 21 -13.70 -11.76 -16.96
C PRO A 21 -12.91 -12.10 -15.70
N SER A 22 -13.53 -12.91 -14.85
CA SER A 22 -13.04 -13.44 -13.58
C SER A 22 -11.84 -14.39 -13.72
N LYS A 23 -11.10 -14.31 -14.83
CA LYS A 23 -9.96 -15.17 -15.18
C LYS A 23 -8.64 -14.39 -15.37
N LEU A 24 -8.67 -13.06 -15.15
CA LEU A 24 -7.49 -12.17 -15.21
C LEU A 24 -7.37 -11.24 -13.99
N ALA A 25 -7.97 -11.59 -12.85
CA ALA A 25 -7.65 -10.97 -11.55
C ALA A 25 -6.43 -11.69 -10.94
N SER A 26 -5.32 -11.70 -11.68
CA SER A 26 -4.04 -12.19 -11.18
C SER A 26 -3.52 -11.23 -10.09
N MET A 27 -3.80 -11.56 -8.83
CA MET A 27 -2.87 -11.50 -7.68
C MET A 27 -1.92 -10.30 -7.59
N GLN A 28 -2.39 -9.07 -7.79
CA GLN A 28 -1.59 -7.89 -7.45
C GLN A 28 -2.32 -7.14 -6.34
N SER A 29 -1.79 -7.21 -5.13
CA SER A 29 -2.19 -6.36 -4.00
C SER A 29 -1.43 -5.03 -4.09
N PRO A 30 -2.03 -3.91 -3.68
CA PRO A 30 -1.33 -2.63 -3.73
C PRO A 30 -0.17 -2.69 -2.73
N LYS A 31 1.00 -2.18 -3.12
CA LYS A 31 2.16 -2.21 -2.22
C LYS A 31 2.06 -1.03 -1.25
N MET A 32 2.31 -1.32 0.02
CA MET A 32 2.40 -0.32 1.07
C MET A 32 3.86 -0.17 1.48
N ILE A 33 4.39 1.03 1.26
CA ILE A 33 5.75 1.44 1.60
C ILE A 33 5.64 2.38 2.80
N GLU A 34 6.37 2.06 3.85
CA GLU A 34 6.35 2.81 5.10
C GLU A 34 7.73 3.44 5.31
N LEU A 35 7.77 4.71 5.71
CA LEU A 35 8.98 5.47 5.97
C LEU A 35 8.92 6.13 7.34
N LYS A 36 10.08 6.21 8.00
CA LYS A 36 10.30 7.02 9.19
C LYS A 36 10.89 8.35 8.75
N VAL A 37 10.22 9.46 9.04
CA VAL A 37 10.61 10.79 8.55
C VAL A 37 10.54 11.79 9.69
N PRO A 38 11.67 12.34 10.17
CA PRO A 38 11.67 13.33 11.23
C PRO A 38 11.17 14.68 10.70
N MET A 39 9.89 14.95 10.92
CA MET A 39 9.23 16.21 10.58
C MET A 39 9.18 17.13 11.81
N CYS A 40 9.38 18.43 11.60
CA CYS A 40 9.40 19.45 12.66
C CYS A 40 8.24 20.46 12.57
N CYS A 41 7.53 20.51 11.45
CA CYS A 41 6.44 21.44 11.20
C CYS A 41 5.56 20.97 10.02
N GLU A 42 4.40 21.61 9.86
CA GLU A 42 3.44 21.35 8.78
C GLU A 42 4.05 21.63 7.38
N CYS A 43 4.91 22.64 7.26
CA CYS A 43 5.62 22.91 6.01
C CYS A 43 6.52 21.74 5.59
N CYS A 44 7.11 20.99 6.53
CA CYS A 44 7.86 19.78 6.18
C CYS A 44 6.94 18.65 5.72
N GLU A 45 5.75 18.53 6.31
CA GLU A 45 4.74 17.56 5.86
C GLU A 45 4.30 17.87 4.42
N GLU A 46 3.97 19.13 4.15
CA GLU A 46 3.49 19.58 2.84
C GLU A 46 4.56 19.35 1.76
N ASN A 47 5.81 19.77 1.99
CA ASN A 47 6.90 19.53 1.05
C ASN A 47 7.16 18.04 0.79
N VAL A 48 7.06 17.18 1.82
CA VAL A 48 7.18 15.73 1.64
C VAL A 48 6.03 15.19 0.80
N ARG A 49 4.82 15.68 1.03
CA ARG A 49 3.63 15.27 0.28
C ARG A 49 3.73 15.68 -1.19
N GLU A 50 4.15 16.91 -1.48
CA GLU A 50 4.35 17.39 -2.85
C GLU A 50 5.35 16.52 -3.62
N GLU A 51 6.50 16.21 -3.02
CA GLU A 51 7.53 15.39 -3.65
C GLU A 51 7.05 13.94 -3.90
N LEU A 52 6.15 13.42 -3.07
CA LEU A 52 5.56 12.10 -3.24
C LEU A 52 4.43 12.05 -4.27
N ILE A 53 3.66 13.13 -4.44
CA ILE A 53 2.56 13.21 -5.43
C ILE A 53 3.10 13.18 -6.86
N VAL A 54 4.31 13.70 -7.08
CA VAL A 54 4.96 13.72 -8.41
C VAL A 54 5.43 12.32 -8.84
N LEU A 55 5.57 11.38 -7.90
CA LEU A 55 6.04 10.02 -8.22
C LEU A 55 4.97 9.21 -8.96
N GLU A 56 5.38 8.61 -10.08
CA GLU A 56 4.52 7.72 -10.86
C GLU A 56 4.15 6.47 -10.06
N GLY A 57 2.86 6.11 -10.06
CA GLY A 57 2.36 4.92 -9.39
C GLY A 57 1.98 5.09 -7.93
N VAL A 58 2.07 6.30 -7.38
CA VAL A 58 1.49 6.64 -6.06
C VAL A 58 -0.01 6.81 -6.19
N LYS A 59 -0.77 6.10 -5.34
CA LYS A 59 -2.23 6.15 -5.27
C LYS A 59 -2.71 6.97 -4.09
N GLU A 60 -2.11 6.76 -2.92
CA GLU A 60 -2.52 7.38 -1.66
C GLU A 60 -1.29 7.62 -0.77
N ILE A 61 -1.32 8.73 -0.05
CA ILE A 61 -0.27 9.14 0.90
C ILE A 61 -0.95 9.44 2.23
N SER A 62 -0.45 8.83 3.30
CA SER A 62 -0.88 9.08 4.67
C SER A 62 0.34 9.48 5.50
N ILE A 63 0.26 10.63 6.17
CA ILE A 63 1.35 11.19 6.97
C ILE A 63 0.86 11.34 8.40
N ASP A 64 1.65 10.84 9.35
CA ASP A 64 1.43 10.99 10.78
C ASP A 64 2.64 11.72 11.39
N MET A 65 2.44 13.00 11.74
CA MET A 65 3.47 13.82 12.37
C MET A 65 3.82 13.39 13.80
N ASN A 66 2.87 12.81 14.54
CA ASN A 66 3.09 12.38 15.93
C ASN A 66 4.02 11.17 15.98
N VAL A 67 3.81 10.21 15.06
CA VAL A 67 4.62 8.99 14.95
C VAL A 67 5.83 9.20 14.04
N GLN A 68 5.92 10.32 13.33
CA GLN A 68 6.94 10.61 12.33
C GLN A 68 6.98 9.51 11.24
N LYS A 69 5.79 9.12 10.77
CA LYS A 69 5.58 8.02 9.84
C LYS A 69 4.90 8.50 8.58
N VAL A 70 5.40 8.04 7.43
CA VAL A 70 4.80 8.27 6.12
C VAL A 70 4.47 6.91 5.51
N VAL A 71 3.24 6.77 5.02
CA VAL A 71 2.76 5.56 4.35
C VAL A 71 2.36 5.93 2.93
N VAL A 72 2.95 5.24 1.97
CA VAL A 72 2.68 5.40 0.53
C VAL A 72 2.06 4.11 0.01
N VAL A 73 0.87 4.24 -0.58
CA VAL A 73 0.16 3.13 -1.23
C VAL A 73 0.33 3.28 -2.73
N SER A 74 0.78 2.22 -3.39
CA SER A 74 0.93 2.20 -4.84
C SER A 74 -0.34 1.71 -5.57
N HIS A 75 -0.43 2.04 -6.86
CA HIS A 75 -1.34 1.36 -7.77
C HIS A 75 -0.97 -0.14 -7.91
N TYR A 76 -1.94 -0.95 -8.36
CA TYR A 76 -1.79 -2.41 -8.49
C TYR A 76 -0.87 -2.80 -9.67
N ASP A 77 -0.87 -1.97 -10.70
CA ASP A 77 -0.18 -2.13 -11.98
C ASP A 77 1.18 -1.43 -12.02
N ALA A 78 1.44 -0.52 -11.08
CA ALA A 78 2.68 0.25 -11.03
C ALA A 78 3.74 -0.43 -10.14
N LYS A 79 4.95 -0.59 -10.69
CA LYS A 79 6.12 -1.04 -9.93
C LYS A 79 6.78 0.17 -9.24
N LEU A 80 6.26 0.54 -8.07
CA LEU A 80 6.88 1.55 -7.21
C LEU A 80 7.88 0.89 -6.25
N GLU A 81 9.16 1.23 -6.40
CA GLU A 81 10.24 0.68 -5.57
C GLU A 81 10.46 1.53 -4.30
N PRO A 82 10.67 0.90 -3.12
CA PRO A 82 10.87 1.63 -1.86
C PRO A 82 12.06 2.61 -1.86
N SER A 83 13.12 2.30 -2.62
CA SER A 83 14.29 3.17 -2.76
C SER A 83 13.95 4.50 -3.43
N VAL A 84 13.14 4.46 -4.49
CA VAL A 84 12.71 5.66 -5.24
C VAL A 84 11.90 6.58 -4.33
N VAL A 85 10.98 5.99 -3.56
CA VAL A 85 10.18 6.74 -2.56
C VAL A 85 11.07 7.34 -1.48
N LEU A 86 12.05 6.58 -0.97
CA LEU A 86 13.00 7.07 0.03
C LEU A 86 13.84 8.22 -0.50
N ASP A 87 14.36 8.11 -1.72
CA ASP A 87 15.21 9.14 -2.32
C ASP A 87 14.44 10.43 -2.58
N ALA A 88 13.17 10.32 -2.98
CA ALA A 88 12.27 11.46 -3.10
C ALA A 88 12.10 12.17 -1.75
N VAL A 89 11.72 11.44 -0.69
CA VAL A 89 11.58 12.03 0.66
C VAL A 89 12.90 12.62 1.17
N LYS A 90 14.04 12.01 0.84
CA LYS A 90 15.38 12.49 1.27
C LYS A 90 15.75 13.85 0.70
N LYS A 91 15.16 14.28 -0.43
CA LYS A 91 15.33 15.64 -0.96
C LYS A 91 14.81 16.70 0.03
N VAL A 92 13.76 16.38 0.77
CA VAL A 92 13.18 17.26 1.80
C VAL A 92 13.81 16.98 3.17
N LYS A 93 13.95 15.70 3.55
CA LYS A 93 14.49 15.26 4.84
C LYS A 93 15.53 14.17 4.68
N HIS A 94 16.81 14.56 4.68
CA HIS A 94 17.96 13.64 4.54
C HIS A 94 18.01 12.48 5.55
N ARG A 95 17.41 12.64 6.74
CA ARG A 95 17.34 11.61 7.81
C ARG A 95 16.15 10.66 7.68
N ALA A 96 15.45 10.66 6.55
CA ALA A 96 14.39 9.70 6.29
C ALA A 96 14.96 8.29 6.13
N GLU A 97 14.24 7.31 6.67
CA GLU A 97 14.61 5.88 6.65
C GLU A 97 13.40 5.04 6.24
N LEU A 98 13.63 3.89 5.60
CA LEU A 98 12.56 2.92 5.40
C LEU A 98 12.14 2.34 6.76
N TRP A 99 10.83 2.28 6.98
CA TRP A 99 10.28 1.66 8.17
C TRP A 99 10.54 0.15 8.08
N ARG A 100 11.37 -0.39 8.99
CA ARG A 100 11.79 -1.80 8.93
C ARG A 100 10.56 -2.71 8.99
N LYS A 101 10.26 -3.41 7.89
CA LYS A 101 9.53 -4.68 7.97
C LYS A 101 10.53 -5.72 8.44
N GLN A 102 10.59 -5.99 9.75
CA GLN A 102 11.38 -7.10 10.29
C GLN A 102 10.86 -8.42 9.71
N SER A 103 11.56 -8.96 8.71
CA SER A 103 11.42 -10.34 8.23
C SER A 103 12.44 -10.53 7.11
N GLN A 104 13.60 -11.19 7.27
CA GLN A 104 13.96 -12.24 8.21
C GLN A 104 15.42 -12.12 8.67
N ASN A 105 15.63 -12.00 9.99
CA ASN A 105 16.86 -12.48 10.60
C ASN A 105 16.77 -14.00 10.67
N HIS A 106 17.14 -14.69 9.60
CA HIS A 106 17.45 -16.11 9.69
C HIS A 106 18.81 -16.25 10.39
N LEU A 107 18.70 -16.51 11.70
CA LEU A 107 19.68 -17.10 12.60
C LEU A 107 20.96 -17.65 11.94
N SER A 108 22.07 -16.93 12.09
CA SER A 108 23.43 -17.50 12.04
C SER A 108 24.34 -16.76 13.01
N THR A 109 24.04 -16.91 14.29
CA THR A 109 25.07 -16.80 15.33
C THR A 109 24.95 -18.02 16.22
N SER A 110 25.52 -19.13 15.75
CA SER A 110 25.95 -20.18 16.66
C SER A 110 27.05 -19.59 17.54
N MET A 111 26.73 -19.29 18.79
CA MET A 111 27.71 -19.44 19.86
C MET A 111 27.42 -20.78 20.55
N PRO A 112 28.47 -21.50 20.95
CA PRO A 112 28.77 -21.38 22.37
C PRO A 112 30.23 -21.04 22.65
N VAL A 113 30.35 -20.14 23.62
CA VAL A 113 31.42 -19.94 24.59
C VAL A 113 32.24 -21.22 24.83
N LYS A 114 33.57 -21.12 24.65
CA LYS A 114 34.52 -22.06 25.23
C LYS A 114 35.01 -21.47 26.55
N ILE A 115 34.50 -22.01 27.66
CA ILE A 115 35.15 -21.94 28.98
C ILE A 115 35.82 -23.31 29.18
N GLU A 116 37.04 -23.24 29.74
CA GLU A 116 38.06 -24.28 29.94
C GLU A 116 38.98 -24.61 28.74
#